data_AF-A0A261BEY6-F1
#
_entry.id   AF-A0A261BEY6-F1
#
_cell.length_a   1.000
_cell.length_b   1.000
_cell.length_c   1.000
_cell.angle_alpha   90.00
_cell.angle_beta   90.00
_cell.angle_gamma   90.00
#
_symmetry.space_group_name_H-M   'P 1'
#
loop_
_entity.id
_entity.type
_entity.pdbx_description
1 polymer ?
#
loop_
_entity_poly.entity_id
_entity_poly.type
_entity_poly.pdbx_seq_one_letter_code
_entity_poly.pdbx_strand_id
1 'polypeptide(L)'
;MHKTALISLAMQLVIPGVLIIVPMDLCMFVVLTEANGLQELATDSMFMVGSHSMCQCTVMIMSNARYRRVLKEKAWRILRLDFLTNQQYGSSVEPNYNDH
;
A
#
# COMPACT_ATOMS: atom_id res chain seq x y z
N MET A 1 19.37 4.58 -17.24
CA MET A 1 18.30 3.56 -17.25
C MET A 1 18.70 2.26 -16.54
N HIS A 2 19.92 1.75 -16.70
CA HIS A 2 20.36 0.52 -16.01
C HIS A 2 20.39 0.58 -14.47
N LYS A 3 20.87 1.69 -13.87
CA LYS A 3 20.94 1.82 -12.40
C LYS A 3 19.56 1.70 -11.71
N THR A 4 18.52 2.29 -12.31
CA THR A 4 17.16 2.23 -11.75
C THR A 4 16.56 0.82 -11.83
N ALA A 5 16.82 0.10 -12.92
CA ALA A 5 16.40 -1.29 -13.06
C ALA A 5 17.10 -2.20 -12.03
N LEU A 6 18.41 -2.00 -11.81
CA LEU A 6 19.17 -2.73 -10.78
C LEU A 6 18.64 -2.45 -9.37
N ILE A 7 18.32 -1.20 -9.06
CA ILE A 7 17.73 -0.83 -7.76
C ILE A 7 16.35 -1.48 -7.61
N SER A 8 15.53 -1.50 -8.67
CA SER A 8 14.24 -2.19 -8.66
C SER A 8 14.37 -3.67 -8.36
N LEU A 9 15.33 -4.32 -9.02
CA LEU A 9 15.61 -5.75 -8.85
C LEU A 9 16.09 -6.04 -7.42
N ALA A 10 17.00 -5.21 -6.89
CA ALA A 10 17.49 -5.33 -5.53
C ALA A 10 16.35 -5.21 -4.51
N MET A 11 15.47 -4.21 -4.66
CA MET A 11 14.33 -4.05 -3.77
C MET A 11 13.34 -5.22 -3.88
N GLN A 12 13.10 -5.74 -5.08
CA GLN A 12 12.26 -6.92 -5.29
C GLN A 12 12.82 -8.21 -4.66
N LEU A 13 14.13 -8.27 -4.41
CA LEU A 13 14.80 -9.36 -3.70
C LEU A 13 14.78 -9.17 -2.17
N VAL A 14 15.00 -7.95 -1.71
CA VAL A 14 15.05 -7.62 -0.28
C VAL A 14 13.67 -7.73 0.37
N ILE A 15 12.61 -7.27 -0.31
CA ILE A 15 11.24 -7.25 0.23
C ILE A 15 10.72 -8.66 0.58
N PRO A 16 10.83 -9.69 -0.28
CA PRO A 16 10.49 -11.08 0.10
C PRO A 16 11.44 -11.63 1.15
N GLY A 17 12.73 -11.28 1.07
CA GLY A 17 13.71 -11.68 2.08
C GLY A 17 13.31 -11.24 3.49
N VAL A 18 12.78 -10.04 3.65
CA VAL A 18 12.37 -9.55 4.97
C VAL A 18 10.94 -9.95 5.33
N LEU A 19 9.98 -9.78 4.40
CA LEU A 19 8.56 -9.94 4.72
C LEU A 19 8.05 -11.38 4.62
N ILE A 20 8.79 -12.29 3.98
CA ILE A 20 8.40 -13.70 3.86
C ILE A 20 9.32 -14.59 4.69
N ILE A 21 10.64 -14.46 4.53
CA ILE A 21 11.57 -15.39 5.17
C ILE A 21 11.55 -15.22 6.69
N VAL A 22 11.61 -13.98 7.20
CA VAL A 22 11.66 -13.73 8.66
C VAL A 22 10.41 -14.24 9.39
N PRO A 23 9.16 -13.97 8.95
CA PRO A 23 7.98 -14.54 9.61
C PRO A 23 7.90 -16.06 9.54
N MET A 24 8.34 -16.66 8.41
CA MET A 24 8.35 -18.11 8.24
C MET A 24 9.36 -18.77 9.17
N ASP A 25 10.57 -18.21 9.29
CA ASP A 25 11.61 -18.71 10.21
C ASP A 25 11.15 -18.58 11.67
N LEU A 26 10.50 -17.47 12.03
CA LEU A 26 9.94 -17.27 13.36
C LEU A 26 8.82 -18.28 13.65
N CYS A 27 7.94 -18.54 12.70
CA CYS A 27 6.90 -19.56 12.84
C CYS A 27 7.51 -20.97 13.00
N MET A 28 8.52 -21.30 12.20
CA MET A 28 9.24 -22.58 12.28
C MET A 28 9.93 -22.75 13.65
N PHE A 29 10.56 -21.69 14.16
CA PHE A 29 11.18 -21.69 15.49
C PHE A 29 10.16 -21.98 16.60
N VAL A 30 9.01 -21.30 16.58
CA VAL A 30 7.95 -21.49 17.58
C VAL A 30 7.38 -22.91 17.54
N VAL A 31 7.20 -23.47 16.34
CA VAL A 31 6.72 -24.85 16.16
C VAL A 31 7.74 -25.87 16.69
N LEU A 32 9.03 -25.70 16.40
CA LEU A 32 10.07 -26.64 16.84
C LEU A 32 10.36 -26.58 18.34
N THR A 33 10.20 -25.41 18.95
CA THR A 33 10.49 -25.19 20.38
C THR A 33 9.27 -25.33 21.29
N GLU A 34 8.09 -25.57 20.71
CA GLU A 34 6.79 -25.61 21.41
C GLU A 34 6.55 -24.37 22.29
N ALA A 35 7.08 -23.21 21.86
CA ALA A 35 7.03 -21.98 22.62
C ALA A 35 5.63 -21.33 22.54
N ASN A 36 4.67 -21.86 23.31
CA ASN A 36 3.28 -21.40 23.31
C ASN A 36 3.13 -19.89 23.54
N GLY A 37 4.02 -19.27 24.32
CA GLY A 37 4.00 -17.81 24.56
C GLY A 37 4.35 -16.95 23.35
N LEU A 38 4.91 -17.54 22.28
CA LEU A 38 5.29 -16.83 21.05
C LEU A 38 4.35 -17.15 19.87
N GLN A 39 3.32 -17.98 20.08
CA GLN A 39 2.38 -18.35 19.01
C GLN A 39 1.54 -17.19 18.50
N GLU A 40 1.12 -16.28 19.39
CA GLU A 40 0.39 -15.07 19.01
C GLU A 40 1.27 -14.19 18.11
N LEU A 41 2.51 -13.93 18.52
CA LEU A 41 3.49 -13.18 17.73
C LEU A 41 3.76 -13.84 16.37
N ALA A 42 3.92 -15.17 16.33
CA ALA A 42 4.12 -15.91 15.09
C ALA A 42 2.92 -15.78 14.14
N THR A 43 1.71 -15.86 14.69
CA THR A 43 0.48 -15.73 13.92
C THR A 43 0.32 -14.31 13.38
N ASP A 44 0.55 -13.29 14.19
CA ASP A 44 0.50 -11.89 13.76
C ASP A 44 1.55 -11.55 12.71
N SER A 45 2.74 -12.16 12.81
CA SER A 45 3.80 -11.97 11.82
C SER A 45 3.41 -12.47 10.41
N MET A 46 2.43 -13.37 10.29
CA MET A 46 1.90 -13.81 8.99
C MET A 46 1.21 -12.68 8.22
N PHE A 47 0.76 -11.61 8.90
CA PHE A 47 0.29 -10.41 8.21
C PHE A 47 1.38 -9.80 7.32
N MET A 48 2.66 -9.85 7.74
CA MET A 48 3.78 -9.39 6.92
C MET A 48 3.89 -10.18 5.62
N VAL A 49 3.71 -11.51 5.69
CA VAL A 49 3.71 -12.40 4.53
C VAL A 49 2.60 -12.04 3.55
N GLY A 50 1.40 -11.74 4.04
CA GLY A 50 0.27 -11.29 3.21
C GLY A 50 0.53 -9.92 2.57
N SER A 51 1.05 -8.96 3.34
CA SER A 51 1.30 -7.59 2.91
C SER A 51 2.44 -7.45 1.87
N HIS A 52 3.31 -8.46 1.77
CA HIS A 52 4.44 -8.49 0.85
C HIS A 52 4.04 -8.22 -0.61
N SER A 53 2.93 -8.81 -1.07
CA SER A 53 2.43 -8.63 -2.43
C SER A 53 2.07 -7.17 -2.75
N MET A 54 1.49 -6.46 -1.80
CA MET A 54 1.16 -5.03 -1.90
C MET A 54 2.43 -4.18 -1.87
N CYS A 55 3.41 -4.54 -1.04
CA CYS A 55 4.70 -3.86 -0.95
C CYS A 55 5.49 -3.98 -2.27
N GLN A 56 5.56 -5.17 -2.86
CA GLN A 56 6.20 -5.39 -4.16
C GLN A 56 5.56 -4.57 -5.29
N CYS A 57 4.23 -4.54 -5.34
CA CYS A 57 3.50 -3.72 -6.32
C CYS A 57 3.84 -2.23 -6.16
N THR A 58 3.83 -1.74 -4.91
CA THR A 58 4.15 -0.34 -4.58
C THR A 58 5.57 0.03 -5.04
N VAL A 59 6.55 -0.81 -4.74
CA VAL A 59 7.95 -0.57 -5.11
C VAL A 59 8.17 -0.59 -6.62
N MET A 60 7.48 -1.49 -7.34
CA MET A 60 7.52 -1.50 -8.81
C MET A 60 6.98 -0.19 -9.40
N ILE A 61 5.84 0.31 -8.88
CA ILE A 61 5.22 1.56 -9.30
C ILE A 61 6.14 2.76 -9.01
N MET A 62 6.77 2.80 -7.83
CA MET A 62 7.66 3.90 -7.44
C MET A 62 9.01 3.87 -8.17
N SER A 63 9.53 2.69 -8.48
CA SER A 63 10.84 2.52 -9.15
C SER A 63 10.81 2.98 -10.61
N ASN A 64 9.68 2.80 -11.30
CA ASN A 64 9.57 3.17 -12.70
C ASN A 64 9.03 4.60 -12.90
N ALA A 65 9.85 5.46 -13.52
CA ALA A 65 9.50 6.86 -13.78
C ALA A 65 8.25 7.06 -14.67
N ARG A 66 7.93 6.12 -15.58
CA ARG A 66 6.69 6.19 -16.36
C ARG A 66 5.45 5.94 -15.50
N TYR A 67 5.51 4.95 -14.62
CA TYR A 67 4.40 4.63 -13.71
C TYR A 67 4.11 5.79 -12.76
N ARG A 68 5.15 6.43 -12.19
CA ARG A 68 4.97 7.62 -11.34
C ARG A 68 4.29 8.79 -12.07
N ARG A 69 4.60 9.02 -13.35
CA ARG A 69 3.94 10.07 -14.15
C ARG A 69 2.46 9.78 -14.33
N VAL A 70 2.11 8.56 -14.75
CA VAL A 70 0.71 8.14 -14.93
C VAL A 70 -0.06 8.19 -13.61
N LEU A 71 0.56 7.76 -12.51
CA LEU A 71 -0.05 7.82 -11.18
C LEU A 71 -0.31 9.28 -10.77
N LYS A 72 0.66 10.18 -10.97
CA LYS A 72 0.52 11.61 -10.66
C LYS A 72 -0.58 12.26 -11.50
N GLU A 73 -0.66 11.94 -12.80
CA GLU A 73 -1.71 12.45 -13.68
C GLU A 73 -3.10 11.97 -13.27
N LYS A 74 -3.25 10.69 -12.93
CA LYS A 74 -4.53 10.14 -12.45
C LYS A 74 -4.91 10.70 -11.07
N ALA A 75 -3.96 10.78 -10.13
CA ALA A 75 -4.18 11.35 -8.82
C ALA A 75 -4.59 12.82 -8.91
N TRP A 76 -3.95 13.61 -9.78
CA TRP A 76 -4.31 15.01 -10.01
C TRP A 76 -5.71 15.16 -10.60
N ARG A 77 -6.11 14.28 -11.53
CA ARG A 77 -7.47 14.28 -12.08
C ARG A 77 -8.51 13.97 -11.01
N ILE A 78 -8.28 12.95 -10.18
CA ILE A 78 -9.20 12.58 -9.10
C ILE A 78 -9.33 13.74 -8.09
N LEU A 79 -8.20 14.32 -7.67
CA LEU A 79 -8.19 15.42 -6.71
C LEU A 79 -8.86 16.69 -7.25
N ARG A 80 -8.73 16.95 -8.56
CA ARG A 80 -9.46 18.05 -9.22
C ARG A 80 -10.96 17.78 -9.35
N LEU A 81 -11.35 16.53 -9.60
CA LEU A 81 -12.76 16.12 -9.65
C LEU A 81 -13.42 16.22 -8.27
N ASP A 82 -12.73 15.77 -7.22
CA ASP A 82 -13.20 15.87 -5.83
C ASP A 82 -13.46 17.32 -5.43
N PHE A 83 -12.53 18.23 -5.75
CA PHE A 83 -12.69 19.66 -5.51
C PHE A 83 -13.91 20.26 -6.23
N LEU A 84 -14.13 19.90 -7.50
CA LEU A 84 -15.27 20.40 -8.29
C LEU A 84 -16.61 19.82 -7.80
N THR A 85 -16.64 18.54 -7.45
CA THR A 85 -17.82 17.88 -6.86
C THR A 85 -18.17 18.46 -5.50
N ASN A 86 -17.19 18.76 -4.65
CA ASN A 86 -17.42 19.42 -3.36
C ASN A 86 -18.04 20.82 -3.54
N GLN A 87 -17.62 21.54 -4.58
CA GLN A 87 -18.16 22.88 -4.87
C GLN A 87 -19.63 22.85 -5.32
N GLN A 88 -20.08 21.81 -6.03
CA GLN A 88 -21.48 21.67 -6.44
C GLN A 88 -22.41 21.19 -5.32
N TYR A 89 -21.92 20.42 -4.34
CA TYR A 89 -22.76 19.94 -3.22
C TYR A 89 -23.10 21.06 -2.21
N GLY A 90 -22.25 22.10 -2.11
CA GLY A 90 -22.51 23.27 -1.27
C GLY A 90 -23.47 24.32 -1.86
N SER A 91 -23.89 24.17 -3.12
CA SER A 91 -24.66 25.20 -3.86
C SER A 91 -26.14 24.86 -4.08
N SER A 92 -26.67 23.76 -3.54
CA SER A 92 -28.03 23.29 -3.86
C SER A 92 -28.97 23.17 -2.65
N VAL A 93 -28.85 24.09 -1.68
CA VAL A 93 -29.91 24.29 -0.68
C VAL A 93 -30.09 25.80 -0.46
N GLU A 94 -30.76 26.46 -1.40
CA GLU A 94 -31.40 27.75 -1.13
C GLU A 94 -32.74 27.47 -0.41
N PRO A 95 -32.91 27.85 0.86
CA PRO A 95 -34.22 27.77 1.50
C PRO A 95 -35.12 28.86 0.92
N ASN A 96 -36.11 28.45 0.13
CA ASN A 96 -37.18 29.33 -0.34
C ASN A 96 -38.08 29.71 0.84
N TYR A 97 -37.75 30.78 1.55
CA TYR A 97 -38.67 31.45 2.47
C TYR A 97 -39.49 32.45 1.67
N ASN A 98 -40.64 32.02 1.17
CA ASN A 98 -41.72 32.91 0.75
C ASN A 98 -43.03 32.12 0.76
N ASP A 99 -43.62 31.98 1.94
CA ASP A 99 -45.06 31.74 2.09
C ASP A 99 -45.61 32.87 2.96
N HIS A 100 -46.51 33.64 2.35
CA HIS A 100 -47.14 34.86 2.83
C HIS A 100 -48.64 34.62 2.96
#